data_AF-A0A1S4FA16-F1
#
_entry.id   AF-A0A1S4FA16-F1
#
_cell.length_a   1.000
_cell.length_b   1.000
_cell.length_c   1.000
_cell.angle_alpha   90.00
_cell.angle_beta   90.00
_cell.angle_gamma   90.00
#
_symmetry.space_group_name_H-M   'P 1'
#
loop_
_entity.id
_entity.type
_entity.pdbx_description
1 polymer ?
#
loop_
_entity_poly.entity_id
_entity_poly.type
_entity_poly.pdbx_seq_one_letter_code
_entity_poly.pdbx_strand_id
1 'polypeptide(L)'
;MPSDQIQYSEKYYDDVYEYRHVILPPDLARNVPKSHLMTETEWRNLGVQQSPGWVMYMMHAPEPHILLFRRPRTDLPKKAPGGNSSSGQGPSRLAA
;
A
#
# COMPACT_ATOMS: atom_id res chain seq x y z
N MET A 1 0.67 -17.65 -22.86
CA MET A 1 0.27 -17.05 -21.57
C MET A 1 -0.92 -16.15 -21.85
N PRO A 2 -1.98 -16.11 -21.02
CA PRO A 2 -3.08 -15.19 -21.27
C PRO A 2 -2.56 -13.77 -21.00
N SER A 3 -2.09 -13.11 -22.06
CA SER A 3 -1.61 -11.73 -22.04
C SER A 3 -2.73 -10.72 -21.80
N ASP A 4 -3.96 -11.21 -21.57
CA ASP A 4 -5.19 -10.44 -21.45
C ASP A 4 -5.58 -10.18 -19.98
N GLN A 5 -4.86 -10.76 -19.01
CA GLN A 5 -5.17 -10.62 -17.60
C GLN A 5 -4.26 -9.61 -16.91
N ILE A 6 -4.85 -8.83 -15.99
CA ILE A 6 -4.12 -7.93 -15.10
C ILE A 6 -3.31 -8.76 -14.11
N GLN A 7 -2.01 -8.47 -13.98
CA GLN A 7 -1.11 -9.17 -13.06
C GLN A 7 -0.80 -8.30 -11.85
N TYR A 8 -0.72 -8.93 -10.68
CA TYR A 8 -0.46 -8.28 -9.41
C TYR A 8 0.84 -8.83 -8.83
N SER A 9 1.77 -7.95 -8.45
CA SER A 9 3.00 -8.38 -7.81
C SER A 9 2.77 -8.85 -6.38
N GLU A 10 3.75 -9.56 -5.84
CA GLU A 10 3.88 -9.70 -4.39
C GLU A 10 4.04 -8.33 -3.72
N LYS A 11 3.63 -8.24 -2.45
CA LYS A 11 3.80 -7.01 -1.68
C LYS A 11 5.22 -6.91 -1.16
N TYR A 12 5.74 -5.69 -1.13
CA TYR A 12 7.00 -5.35 -0.49
C TYR A 12 6.81 -4.14 0.42
N TYR A 13 7.71 -3.93 1.37
CA TYR A 13 7.47 -3.05 2.51
C TYR A 13 8.70 -2.20 2.80
N ASP A 14 8.48 -0.97 3.26
CA ASP A 14 9.45 -0.22 4.04
C ASP A 14 8.93 -0.07 5.49
N ASP A 15 9.44 0.91 6.23
CA ASP A 15 9.04 1.17 7.62
C ASP A 15 7.64 1.79 7.75
N VAL A 16 7.09 2.39 6.68
CA VAL A 16 5.89 3.25 6.72
C VAL A 16 4.77 2.71 5.83
N TYR A 17 5.11 2.17 4.66
CA TYR A 17 4.20 1.77 3.61
C TYR A 17 4.40 0.31 3.18
N GLU A 18 3.32 -0.28 2.68
CA GLU A 18 3.36 -1.46 1.84
C GLU A 18 3.11 -1.05 0.38
N TYR A 19 3.80 -1.73 -0.53
CA TYR A 19 3.88 -1.43 -1.95
C TYR A 19 3.53 -2.67 -2.78
N ARG A 20 3.03 -2.41 -3.98
CA ARG A 20 2.78 -3.42 -5.02
C ARG A 20 2.76 -2.72 -6.37
N HIS A 21 3.15 -3.42 -7.41
CA HIS A 21 2.89 -2.99 -8.77
C HIS A 21 1.82 -3.87 -9.44
N VAL A 22 1.08 -3.26 -10.35
CA VAL A 22 0.08 -3.92 -11.18
C VAL A 22 0.49 -3.75 -12.63
N ILE A 23 0.53 -4.86 -13.36
CA ILE A 23 0.89 -4.88 -14.78
C ILE A 23 -0.41 -5.04 -15.57
N LEU A 24 -0.72 -4.04 -16.37
CA LEU A 24 -1.90 -4.05 -17.24
C LEU A 24 -1.60 -4.80 -18.55
N PRO A 25 -2.59 -5.52 -19.10
CA PRO A 25 -2.50 -6.01 -20.47
C PRO A 25 -2.41 -4.82 -21.45
N PRO A 26 -1.81 -4.99 -22.64
CA PRO A 26 -1.58 -3.90 -23.60
C PRO A 26 -2.84 -3.11 -23.97
N ASP A 27 -4.00 -3.76 -24.00
CA ASP A 27 -5.28 -3.13 -24.34
C ASP A 27 -5.75 -2.13 -23.29
N LEU A 28 -5.53 -2.43 -22.02
CA LEU A 28 -5.87 -1.54 -20.91
C LEU A 28 -4.81 -0.45 -20.69
N ALA A 29 -3.54 -0.77 -20.95
CA ALA A 29 -2.44 0.19 -20.82
C ALA A 29 -2.62 1.44 -21.70
N ARG A 30 -3.32 1.31 -22.83
CA ARG A 30 -3.65 2.43 -23.73
C ARG A 30 -4.57 3.47 -23.10
N ASN A 31 -5.34 3.09 -22.08
CA ASN A 31 -6.28 3.96 -21.39
C ASN A 31 -5.66 4.64 -20.16
N VAL A 32 -4.39 4.37 -19.85
CA VAL A 32 -3.70 5.01 -18.73
C VAL A 32 -3.41 6.48 -19.07
N PRO A 33 -3.84 7.44 -18.24
CA PRO A 33 -3.58 8.85 -18.48
C PRO A 33 -2.09 9.16 -18.31
N LYS A 34 -1.56 10.02 -19.18
CA LYS A 34 -0.16 10.51 -19.12
C LYS A 34 -0.02 11.81 -18.34
N SER A 35 -1.14 12.48 -18.05
CA SER A 35 -1.17 13.84 -17.48
C SER A 35 -1.25 13.85 -15.95
N HIS A 36 -1.71 12.78 -15.32
CA HIS A 36 -1.97 12.73 -13.88
C HIS A 36 -1.95 11.29 -13.35
N LEU A 37 -1.82 11.16 -12.02
CA LEU A 37 -2.00 9.90 -11.30
C LEU A 37 -3.48 9.56 -11.20
N MET A 38 -3.82 8.30 -11.43
CA MET A 38 -5.21 7.85 -11.33
C MET A 38 -5.69 7.80 -9.88
N THR A 39 -6.89 8.34 -9.66
CA THR A 39 -7.68 8.19 -8.44
C THR A 39 -8.18 6.75 -8.27
N GLU A 40 -8.66 6.41 -7.06
CA GLU A 40 -9.26 5.09 -6.79
C GLU A 40 -10.36 4.71 -7.78
N THR A 41 -11.23 5.66 -8.10
CA THR A 41 -12.31 5.43 -9.07
C THR A 41 -11.77 5.14 -10.46
N GLU A 42 -10.75 5.87 -10.92
CA GLU A 42 -10.21 5.72 -12.27
C GLU A 42 -9.51 4.37 -12.48
N TRP A 43 -8.62 3.96 -11.58
CA TRP A 43 -7.96 2.66 -11.75
C TRP A 43 -8.91 1.48 -11.52
N ARG A 44 -9.96 1.64 -10.68
CA ARG A 44 -11.02 0.63 -10.57
C ARG A 44 -11.84 0.50 -11.85
N ASN A 45 -12.13 1.62 -12.52
CA ASN A 45 -12.82 1.63 -13.80
C ASN A 45 -12.00 0.99 -14.94
N LEU A 46 -10.67 0.98 -14.84
CA LEU A 46 -9.80 0.19 -15.73
C LEU A 46 -9.83 -1.32 -15.45
N GLY A 47 -10.50 -1.75 -14.38
CA GLY A 47 -10.59 -3.16 -13.98
C GLY A 47 -9.54 -3.60 -12.96
N VAL A 48 -8.68 -2.70 -12.46
CA VAL A 48 -7.76 -3.04 -11.37
C VAL A 48 -8.55 -3.28 -10.09
N GLN A 49 -8.36 -4.44 -9.47
CA GLN A 49 -9.06 -4.86 -8.26
C GLN A 49 -8.07 -5.15 -7.15
N GLN A 50 -8.22 -4.43 -6.05
CA GLN A 50 -7.41 -4.61 -4.85
C GLN A 50 -8.19 -4.14 -3.63
N SER A 51 -7.70 -4.51 -2.45
CA SER A 51 -8.29 -4.13 -1.17
C SER A 51 -8.32 -2.60 -0.98
N PRO A 52 -9.05 -2.08 0.02
CA PRO A 52 -9.11 -0.64 0.25
C PRO A 52 -7.76 -0.02 0.65
N GLY A 53 -7.61 1.27 0.35
CA GLY A 53 -6.52 2.13 0.84
C GLY A 53 -5.29 2.23 -0.07
N TRP A 54 -5.24 1.51 -1.19
CA TRP A 54 -4.16 1.64 -2.17
C TRP A 54 -4.26 2.94 -2.95
N VAL A 55 -3.13 3.64 -3.06
CA VAL A 55 -3.00 4.89 -3.81
C VAL A 55 -1.92 4.74 -4.86
N MET A 56 -2.22 5.14 -6.10
CA MET A 56 -1.21 5.26 -7.15
C MET A 56 -0.31 6.44 -6.82
N TYR A 57 0.97 6.20 -6.53
CA TYR A 57 1.85 7.24 -5.97
C TYR A 57 2.87 7.81 -6.97
N MET A 58 3.09 7.13 -8.09
CA MET A 58 4.05 7.53 -9.10
C MET A 58 3.65 6.98 -10.48
N MET A 59 3.92 7.75 -11.54
CA MET A 59 3.83 7.29 -12.92
C MET A 59 5.19 6.73 -13.36
N HIS A 60 5.19 5.53 -13.93
CA HIS A 60 6.39 4.93 -14.52
C HIS A 60 6.44 5.24 -16.02
N ALA A 61 7.06 6.35 -16.39
CA ALA A 61 7.04 6.85 -17.78
C ALA A 61 7.64 5.89 -18.82
N PRO A 62 8.75 5.16 -18.54
CA PRO A 62 9.29 4.17 -19.48
C PRO A 62 8.34 2.99 -19.74
N GLU A 63 7.59 2.54 -18.73
CA GLU A 63 6.70 1.38 -18.83
C GLU A 63 5.31 1.74 -18.28
N PRO A 64 4.46 2.44 -19.06
CA PRO A 64 3.18 2.99 -18.59
C PRO A 64 2.13 1.92 -18.25
N HIS A 65 2.37 0.68 -18.66
CA HIS A 65 1.55 -0.48 -18.33
C HIS A 65 1.81 -0.98 -16.90
N ILE A 66 2.84 -0.46 -16.21
CA ILE A 66 3.16 -0.75 -14.82
C ILE A 66 2.62 0.38 -13.93
N LEU A 67 1.60 0.05 -13.13
CA LEU A 67 1.03 0.96 -12.15
C LEU A 67 1.65 0.71 -10.77
N LEU A 68 2.13 1.78 -10.12
CA LEU A 68 2.80 1.72 -8.83
C LEU A 68 1.87 2.17 -7.71
N PHE A 69 1.55 1.26 -6.78
CA PHE A 69 0.67 1.52 -5.66
C PHE A 69 1.40 1.46 -4.31
N ARG A 70 0.94 2.27 -3.35
CA ARG A 70 1.33 2.19 -1.94
C ARG A 70 0.13 2.38 -1.03
N ARG A 71 0.21 1.87 0.20
CA ARG A 71 -0.71 2.20 1.30
C ARG A 71 0.00 2.10 2.66
N PRO A 72 -0.48 2.76 3.72
CA PRO A 72 0.10 2.62 5.06
C PRO A 72 0.14 1.16 5.49
N ARG A 73 1.19 0.76 6.23
CA ARG A 73 1.31 -0.62 6.70
C ARG A 73 0.10 -1.05 7.50
N THR A 74 -0.43 -2.20 7.12
CA THR A 74 -1.60 -2.82 7.77
C THR A 74 -1.24 -3.97 8.69
N ASP A 75 0.01 -4.44 8.63
CA ASP A 75 0.51 -5.60 9.37
C ASP A 75 1.18 -5.23 10.70
N LEU A 76 1.63 -3.98 10.84
CA LEU A 76 2.19 -3.50 12.10
C LEU A 76 1.07 -3.01 13.03
N PRO A 77 1.12 -3.33 14.33
CA PRO A 77 0.20 -2.76 15.29
C PRO A 77 0.37 -1.24 15.30
N LYS A 78 -0.72 -0.50 15.10
CA LYS A 78 -0.70 0.96 15.27
C LYS A 78 -0.17 1.26 16.67
N LYS A 79 0.99 1.92 16.74
CA LYS A 79 1.53 2.40 18.01
C LYS A 79 0.47 3.29 18.65
N ALA A 80 -0.17 2.79 19.70
CA ALA A 80 -1.20 3.53 20.40
C ALA A 80 -0.60 4.86 20.88
N PRO A 81 -1.27 6.01 20.69
CA PRO A 81 -0.78 7.26 21.22
C PRO A 81 -0.92 7.21 22.76
N GLY A 82 0.21 7.02 23.46
CA GLY A 82 0.33 7.27 24.90
C GLY A 82 0.03 6.07 25.82
N GLY A 83 0.97 5.13 25.93
CA GLY A 83 1.10 4.30 27.13
C GLY A 83 2.07 5.00 28.09
N ASN A 84 1.55 5.64 29.13
CA ASN A 84 2.35 6.24 30.20
C ASN A 84 3.33 5.21 30.76
N SER A 85 4.62 5.56 30.81
CA SER A 85 5.65 4.83 31.55
C SER A 85 5.37 4.96 33.06
N SER A 86 4.44 4.18 33.60
CA SER A 86 4.37 3.99 35.06
C SER A 86 5.37 2.91 35.43
N SER A 87 6.61 3.32 35.69
CA SER A 87 7.57 2.54 36.45
C SER A 87 6.96 2.24 37.82
N GLY A 88 6.38 1.05 37.99
CA GLY A 88 5.94 0.53 39.27
C GLY A 88 7.16 0.26 40.14
N GLN A 89 7.53 1.26 40.95
CA GLN A 89 8.48 1.09 42.04
C GLN A 89 7.74 0.38 43.18
N GLY A 90 8.09 -0.89 43.39
CA GLY A 90 7.42 -1.76 44.37
C GLY A 90 7.60 -1.26 45.81
N PRO A 91 6.64 -1.53 46.72
CA PRO A 91 6.85 -1.26 48.13
C PRO A 91 7.64 -2.42 48.75
N SER A 92 8.95 -2.23 48.92
CA SER A 92 9.71 -2.95 49.94
C SER A 92 9.45 -2.29 51.29
N ARG A 93 8.75 -2.98 52.19
CA ARG A 93 8.97 -2.99 53.65
C ARG A 93 7.90 -3.83 54.34
N LEU A 94 8.30 -4.99 54.87
CA LEU A 94 7.79 -5.46 56.15
C LEU A 94 9.00 -5.62 57.07
N ALA A 95 9.06 -4.75 58.07
CA ALA A 95 9.85 -4.92 59.28
C ALA A 95 8.82 -4.93 60.43
N ALA A 96 8.67 -6.09 61.06
CA ALA A 96 8.24 -6.31 62.44
C ALA A 96 8.33 -7.82 62.70
#